data_AF-W9VQV4-F1
#
_entry.id   AF-W9VQV4-F1
#
_cell.length_a   1.000
_cell.length_b   1.000
_cell.length_c   1.000
_cell.angle_alpha   90.00
_cell.angle_beta   90.00
_cell.angle_gamma   90.00
#
_symmetry.space_group_name_H-M   'P 1'
#
loop_
_entity.id
_entity.type
_entity.pdbx_description
1 polymer ?
#
loop_
_entity_poly.entity_id
_entity_poly.type
_entity_poly.pdbx_seq_one_letter_code
_entity_poly.pdbx_strand_id
1 'polypeptide(L)'
;MNSGDTVWWHADMCHAVEVEHNGDHEASVAHIAATPMTEENKSYIKRQLEDFLNGRPPEDFCAGPAERSFMLRTGEAGLLGGEAGRKAMGFDLIV
;
A
#
# COMPACT_ATOMS: atom_id res chain seq x y z
N MET A 1 -18.69 4.55 -10.99
CA MET A 1 -17.47 5.00 -10.30
C MET A 1 -16.50 5.45 -11.36
N ASN A 2 -15.90 6.62 -11.20
CA ASN A 2 -14.94 7.20 -12.13
C ASN A 2 -13.51 7.04 -11.58
N SER A 3 -12.51 7.18 -12.45
CA SER A 3 -11.11 7.16 -12.03
C SER A 3 -10.83 8.27 -11.01
N GLY A 4 -10.27 7.89 -9.86
CA GLY A 4 -9.98 8.81 -8.75
C GLY A 4 -11.04 8.81 -7.65
N ASP A 5 -12.23 8.24 -7.89
CA ASP A 5 -13.19 8.00 -6.82
C ASP A 5 -12.65 6.97 -5.82
N THR A 6 -13.07 7.09 -4.56
CA THR A 6 -12.71 6.13 -3.49
C THR A 6 -13.96 5.52 -2.89
N VAL A 7 -13.88 4.23 -2.54
CA VAL A 7 -14.92 3.52 -1.78
C VAL A 7 -14.31 3.02 -0.48
N TRP A 8 -15.05 3.17 0.60
CA TRP A 8 -14.61 2.81 1.95
C TRP A 8 -15.65 1.91 2.60
N TRP A 9 -15.17 0.95 3.38
CA TRP A 9 -16.01 0.15 4.23
C TRP A 9 -15.37 -0.06 5.60
N HIS A 10 -16.21 -0.28 6.61
CA HIS A 10 -15.74 -0.62 7.95
C HIS A 10 -15.03 -1.97 7.93
N ALA A 11 -14.03 -2.17 8.81
CA ALA A 11 -13.26 -3.42 8.87
C ALA A 11 -14.14 -4.68 9.08
N ASP A 12 -15.27 -4.52 9.79
CA ASP A 12 -16.23 -5.61 10.05
C ASP A 12 -17.31 -5.77 8.96
N MET A 13 -17.26 -4.99 7.87
CA MET A 13 -18.25 -5.09 6.80
C MET A 13 -17.95 -6.30 5.91
N CYS A 14 -18.90 -7.24 5.84
CA CYS A 14 -18.86 -8.30 4.84
C CYS A 14 -18.82 -7.71 3.43
N HIS A 15 -17.87 -8.15 2.63
CA HIS A 15 -17.71 -7.74 1.24
C HIS A 15 -17.25 -8.92 0.39
N ALA A 16 -17.62 -8.88 -0.89
CA ALA A 16 -17.22 -9.86 -1.89
C ALA A 16 -17.09 -9.15 -3.24
N VAL A 17 -16.27 -9.72 -4.12
CA VAL A 17 -16.19 -9.31 -5.53
C VAL A 17 -17.16 -10.18 -6.33
N GLU A 18 -17.84 -9.58 -7.30
CA GLU A 18 -18.73 -10.32 -8.19
C GLU A 18 -17.95 -11.36 -9.02
N VAL A 19 -18.61 -12.48 -9.33
CA VAL A 19 -17.97 -13.60 -10.05
C VAL A 19 -17.78 -13.28 -11.53
N GLU A 20 -18.69 -12.49 -12.10
CA GLU A 20 -18.70 -12.12 -13.51
C GLU A 20 -18.39 -10.64 -13.70
N HIS A 21 -17.59 -10.34 -14.72
CA HIS A 21 -17.36 -8.97 -15.17
C HIS A 21 -17.83 -8.84 -16.62
N ASN A 22 -19.04 -8.29 -16.80
CA ASN A 22 -19.69 -8.10 -18.10
C ASN A 22 -19.49 -6.67 -18.65
N GLY A 23 -18.47 -5.95 -18.17
CA GLY A 23 -18.13 -4.61 -18.63
C GLY A 23 -17.19 -4.64 -19.84
N ASP A 24 -17.19 -3.56 -20.62
CA ASP A 24 -16.41 -3.44 -21.85
C ASP A 24 -14.93 -3.04 -21.63
N HIS A 25 -14.53 -2.78 -20.38
CA HIS A 25 -13.22 -2.25 -20.00
C HIS A 25 -12.72 -2.81 -18.66
N GLU A 26 -11.41 -2.78 -18.42
CA GLU A 26 -10.80 -3.29 -17.20
C GLU A 26 -11.28 -2.55 -15.94
N ALA A 27 -11.72 -3.30 -14.93
CA ALA A 27 -12.02 -2.79 -13.60
C ALA A 27 -10.76 -2.82 -12.72
N SER A 28 -9.98 -1.74 -12.74
CA SER A 28 -8.72 -1.64 -11.96
C SER A 28 -8.89 -0.79 -10.70
N VAL A 29 -8.31 -1.25 -9.59
CA VAL A 29 -8.30 -0.53 -8.30
C VAL A 29 -6.92 -0.61 -7.64
N ALA A 30 -6.63 0.35 -6.77
CA ALA A 30 -5.50 0.28 -5.84
C ALA A 30 -6.05 0.13 -4.42
N HIS A 31 -5.55 -0.85 -3.67
CA HIS A 31 -5.94 -1.04 -2.28
C HIS A 31 -5.16 -0.10 -1.37
N ILE A 32 -5.84 0.88 -0.77
CA ILE A 32 -5.28 1.85 0.17
C ILE A 32 -6.21 1.92 1.39
N ALA A 33 -5.78 1.36 2.51
CA ALA A 33 -6.55 1.34 3.75
C ALA A 33 -6.33 2.59 4.60
N ALA A 34 -7.26 2.86 5.52
CA ALA A 34 -7.07 3.85 6.58
C ALA A 34 -6.40 3.18 7.79
N THR A 35 -5.11 3.45 8.01
CA THR A 35 -4.33 2.82 9.08
C THR A 35 -3.94 3.86 10.14
N PRO A 36 -4.57 3.88 11.33
CA PRO A 36 -4.22 4.82 12.40
C PRO A 36 -2.89 4.46 13.08
N MET A 37 -2.24 5.45 13.69
CA MET A 37 -0.93 5.31 14.34
C MET A 37 -0.99 4.68 15.74
N THR A 38 -1.45 3.43 15.83
CA THR A 38 -1.34 2.62 17.07
C THR A 38 0.06 2.02 17.21
N GLU A 39 0.39 1.49 18.38
CA GLU A 39 1.70 0.88 18.62
C GLU A 39 1.92 -0.37 17.76
N GLU A 40 0.88 -1.17 17.55
CA GLU A 40 0.89 -2.35 16.68
C GLU A 40 1.16 -1.95 15.23
N ASN A 41 0.44 -0.94 14.72
CA ASN A 41 0.60 -0.46 13.35
C ASN A 41 1.98 0.18 13.13
N LYS A 42 2.49 0.96 14.09
CA LYS A 42 3.86 1.53 14.02
C LYS A 42 4.91 0.42 13.92
N SER A 43 4.76 -0.65 14.71
CA SER A 43 5.66 -1.79 14.68
C SER A 43 5.71 -2.43 13.28
N TYR A 44 4.55 -2.63 12.65
CA TYR A 44 4.45 -3.14 11.27
C TYR A 44 5.04 -2.16 10.25
N ILE A 45 4.64 -0.89 10.29
CA ILE A 45 5.08 0.15 9.36
C ILE A 45 6.61 0.28 9.36
N LYS A 46 7.26 0.14 10.53
CA LYS A 46 8.73 0.14 10.62
C LYS A 46 9.36 -0.97 9.75
N ARG A 47 8.87 -2.20 9.86
CA ARG A 47 9.37 -3.35 9.07
C ARG A 47 9.02 -3.20 7.59
N GLN A 48 7.80 -2.75 7.29
CA GLN A 48 7.37 -2.45 5.92
C GLN A 48 8.31 -1.40 5.26
N LEU A 49 8.73 -0.37 5.99
CA LEU A 49 9.63 0.64 5.46
C LEU A 49 11.01 0.03 5.11
N GLU A 50 11.54 -0.84 5.97
CA GLU A 50 12.79 -1.56 5.68
C GLU A 50 12.67 -2.40 4.40
N ASP A 51 11.56 -3.11 4.20
CA ASP A 51 11.30 -3.87 2.97
C ASP A 51 11.14 -2.99 1.74
N PHE A 52 10.38 -1.90 1.86
CA PHE A 52 10.19 -0.90 0.80
C PHE A 52 11.54 -0.34 0.31
N LEU A 53 12.42 0.09 1.23
CA LEU A 53 13.74 0.61 0.89
C LEU A 53 14.60 -0.43 0.18
N ASN A 54 14.47 -1.70 0.57
CA ASN A 54 15.15 -2.84 -0.04
C ASN A 54 14.47 -3.39 -1.31
N GLY A 55 13.34 -2.83 -1.73
CA GLY A 55 12.56 -3.29 -2.88
C GLY A 55 12.04 -4.73 -2.71
N ARG A 56 11.75 -5.13 -1.47
CA ARG A 56 11.12 -6.41 -1.13
C ARG A 56 9.62 -6.20 -0.92
N PRO A 57 8.78 -7.22 -1.17
CA PRO A 57 7.39 -7.17 -0.76
C PRO A 57 7.28 -7.01 0.77
N PRO A 58 6.17 -6.43 1.28
CA PRO A 58 5.92 -6.35 2.71
C PRO A 58 5.73 -7.73 3.35
N GLU A 59 5.92 -7.81 4.67
CA GLU A 59 5.98 -9.09 5.39
C GLU A 59 4.73 -9.97 5.23
N ASP A 60 3.54 -9.36 5.12
CA ASP A 60 2.27 -10.07 4.91
C ASP A 60 2.17 -10.74 3.52
N PHE A 61 3.02 -10.33 2.57
CA PHE A 61 3.00 -10.76 1.17
C PHE A 61 4.37 -11.24 0.68
N CYS A 62 5.18 -11.85 1.57
CA CYS A 62 6.54 -12.32 1.27
C CYS A 62 6.69 -13.26 0.07
N ALA A 63 5.60 -13.86 -0.44
CA ALA A 63 5.64 -14.85 -1.52
C ALA A 63 5.76 -14.25 -2.95
N GLY A 64 5.98 -12.94 -3.11
CA GLY A 64 6.07 -12.27 -4.40
C GLY A 64 7.50 -12.01 -4.92
N PRO A 65 7.66 -11.75 -6.23
CA PRO A 65 8.95 -11.29 -6.78
C PRO A 65 9.32 -9.92 -6.17
N ALA A 66 10.58 -9.77 -5.78
CA ALA A 66 11.10 -8.50 -5.31
C ALA A 66 11.19 -7.49 -6.48
N GLU A 67 10.62 -6.31 -6.29
CA GLU A 67 10.62 -5.23 -7.28
C GLU A 67 11.99 -4.53 -7.42
N ARG A 68 12.99 -4.95 -6.62
CA ARG A 68 14.35 -4.39 -6.61
C ARG A 68 14.98 -4.25 -8.00
N SER A 69 14.71 -5.18 -8.93
CA SER A 69 15.29 -5.18 -10.27
C SER A 69 14.41 -4.52 -11.34
N PHE A 70 13.24 -3.97 -10.97
CA PHE A 70 12.33 -3.37 -11.95
C PHE A 70 12.87 -2.02 -12.45
N MET A 71 12.85 -1.82 -13.77
CA MET A 71 13.49 -0.66 -14.43
C MET A 71 12.96 0.70 -13.97
N LEU A 72 11.70 0.77 -13.53
CA LEU A 72 11.03 2.03 -13.15
C LEU A 72 10.79 2.14 -11.64
N ARG A 73 11.49 1.35 -10.82
CA ARG A 73 11.41 1.49 -9.36
C ARG A 73 12.03 2.83 -8.93
N THR A 74 11.21 3.69 -8.33
CA THR A 74 11.63 5.02 -7.86
C THR A 74 12.07 5.02 -6.38
N GLY A 75 11.70 4.02 -5.60
CA GLY A 75 12.01 3.95 -4.17
C GLY A 75 11.50 5.19 -3.43
N GLU A 76 12.30 5.71 -2.49
CA GLU A 76 11.97 6.92 -1.71
C GLU A 76 11.68 8.15 -2.58
N ALA A 77 12.29 8.28 -3.76
CA ALA A 77 12.01 9.39 -4.69
C ALA A 77 10.57 9.34 -5.25
N GLY A 78 9.89 8.20 -5.16
CA GLY A 78 8.47 8.05 -5.50
C GLY A 78 7.51 8.61 -4.44
N LEU A 79 8.00 9.05 -3.28
CA LEU A 79 7.16 9.61 -2.21
C LEU A 79 6.87 11.09 -2.46
N LEU A 80 5.83 11.36 -3.25
CA LEU A 80 5.45 12.72 -3.66
C LEU A 80 4.76 13.54 -2.55
N GLY A 81 4.40 12.92 -1.43
CA GLY A 81 3.68 13.56 -0.31
C GLY A 81 4.54 14.43 0.62
N GLY A 82 5.81 14.69 0.29
CA GLY A 82 6.73 15.47 1.12
C GLY A 82 6.93 14.87 2.52
N GLU A 83 7.09 15.72 3.54
CA GLU A 83 7.30 15.28 4.93
C GLU A 83 6.12 14.48 5.48
N ALA A 84 4.89 14.85 5.15
CA ALA A 84 3.70 14.10 5.55
C ALA A 84 3.69 12.68 4.96
N GLY A 85 4.04 12.53 3.68
CA GLY A 85 4.16 11.22 3.03
C GLY A 85 5.29 10.37 3.63
N ARG A 86 6.43 10.99 3.94
CA ARG A 86 7.54 10.31 4.64
C ARG A 86 7.14 9.82 6.02
N LYS A 87 6.43 10.66 6.78
CA LYS A 87 5.90 10.29 8.09
C LYS A 87 4.88 9.15 7.99
N ALA A 88 3.97 9.19 7.01
CA ALA A 88 3.02 8.11 6.77
C ALA A 88 3.71 6.77 6.41
N MET A 89 4.86 6.84 5.74
CA MET A 89 5.71 5.67 5.45
C MET A 89 6.57 5.22 6.65
N GLY A 90 6.55 5.93 7.77
CA GLY A 90 7.26 5.57 9.00
C GLY A 90 8.73 6.00 9.08
N PHE A 91 9.16 6.97 8.27
CA PHE A 91 10.56 7.46 8.32
C PHE A 91 10.95 8.06 9.67
N ASP A 92 9.98 8.44 10.51
CA ASP A 92 10.18 8.91 11.89
C ASP A 92 10.27 7.76 12.91
N LEU A 93 10.06 6.50 12.51
CA LEU A 93 10.09 5.31 13.37
C LEU A 93 11.43 4.54 13.34
N ILE A 94 12.28 4.85 12.37
CA ILE A 94 13.66 4.34 12.25
C ILE A 94 14.61 5.42 12.78
N VAL A 95 14.80 5.43 14.09
CA VAL A 95 15.85 6.18 14.81
C VAL A 95 16.87 5.19 15.33
#